data_AF-A0A2V9K347-F1
#
_entry.id   AF-A0A2V9K347-F1
#
_cell.length_a   1.000
_cell.length_b   1.000
_cell.length_c   1.000
_cell.angle_alpha   90.00
_cell.angle_beta   90.00
_cell.angle_gamma   90.00
#
_symmetry.space_group_name_H-M   'P 1'
#
loop_
_entity.id
_entity.type
_entity.pdbx_description
1 polymer ?
#
loop_
_entity_poly.entity_id
_entity_poly.type
_entity_poly.pdbx_seq_one_letter_code
_entity_poly.pdbx_strand_id
1 'polypeptide(L)'
;MRGPARAFLQGLIQISVGFYHLRNGNSRGGESQLERGLKNLEPYPDGYLGMELAGLRREVEQWLERVRSGEPLRGTVADLPKYRFHPPGGS
;
A
#
# COMPACT_ATOMS: atom_id res chain seq x y z
N MET A 1 -16.43 -15.73 9.48
CA MET A 1 -15.06 -15.48 9.98
C MET A 1 -14.72 -13.99 9.84
N ARG A 2 -14.68 -13.23 10.94
CA ARG A 2 -14.12 -11.86 11.00
C ARG A 2 -12.95 -11.91 11.98
N GLY A 3 -11.78 -12.31 11.49
CA GLY A 3 -10.55 -12.31 12.28
C GLY A 3 -9.73 -11.05 12.02
N PRO A 4 -8.85 -10.66 12.96
CA PRO A 4 -7.91 -9.56 12.78
C PRO A 4 -7.00 -9.73 11.56
N ALA A 5 -6.87 -10.88 10.93
CA ALA A 5 -6.14 -11.00 9.65
C ALA A 5 -6.91 -10.44 8.43
N ARG A 6 -8.24 -10.27 8.51
CA ARG A 6 -9.07 -9.87 7.36
C ARG A 6 -8.80 -8.42 6.94
N ALA A 7 -8.74 -7.49 7.88
CA ALA A 7 -8.49 -6.08 7.56
C ALA A 7 -7.06 -5.89 7.02
N PHE A 8 -6.07 -6.58 7.59
CA PHE A 8 -4.71 -6.62 7.07
C PHE A 8 -4.66 -7.05 5.60
N LEU A 9 -5.19 -8.24 5.27
CA LEU A 9 -5.22 -8.75 3.90
C LEU A 9 -6.00 -7.82 2.96
N GLN A 10 -7.12 -7.27 3.43
CA GLN A 10 -7.90 -6.30 2.66
C GLN A 10 -7.11 -5.02 2.38
N GLY A 11 -6.30 -4.57 3.33
CA GLY A 11 -5.41 -3.41 3.18
C GLY A 11 -4.36 -3.64 2.09
N LEU A 12 -3.69 -4.79 2.10
CA LEU A 12 -2.70 -5.16 1.06
C LEU A 12 -3.34 -5.29 -0.33
N ILE A 13 -4.54 -5.90 -0.41
CA ILE A 13 -5.30 -5.99 -1.66
C ILE A 13 -5.66 -4.59 -2.17
N GLN A 14 -6.14 -3.70 -1.30
CA GLN A 14 -6.51 -2.34 -1.67
C GLN A 14 -5.30 -1.52 -2.15
N ILE A 15 -4.14 -1.65 -1.50
CA ILE A 15 -2.90 -1.02 -1.98
C ILE A 15 -2.58 -1.52 -3.39
N SER A 16 -2.61 -2.84 -3.62
CA SER A 16 -2.32 -3.44 -4.92
C SER A 16 -3.29 -2.96 -6.01
N VAL A 17 -4.59 -2.90 -5.70
CA VAL A 17 -5.64 -2.41 -6.60
C VAL A 17 -5.49 -0.90 -6.84
N GLY A 18 -5.10 -0.13 -5.83
CA GLY A 18 -4.84 1.31 -5.96
C GLY A 18 -3.77 1.59 -7.01
N PHE A 19 -2.63 0.90 -6.92
CA PHE A 19 -1.58 1.01 -7.93
C PHE A 19 -2.00 0.52 -9.32
N TYR A 20 -2.84 -0.52 -9.41
CA TYR A 20 -3.42 -0.96 -10.68
C TYR A 20 -4.27 0.15 -11.35
N HIS A 21 -5.08 0.88 -10.56
CA HIS A 21 -5.85 2.01 -11.07
C HIS A 21 -4.96 3.16 -11.53
N LEU A 22 -3.92 3.52 -10.75
CA LEU A 22 -2.97 4.57 -11.12
C LEU A 22 -2.30 4.24 -12.46
N ARG A 23 -1.85 2.99 -12.65
CA ARG A 23 -1.25 2.52 -13.90
C ARG A 23 -2.19 2.66 -15.10
N ASN A 24 -3.49 2.46 -14.90
CA ASN A 24 -4.50 2.56 -15.96
C ASN A 24 -5.01 4.00 -16.17
N GLY A 25 -4.35 5.01 -15.59
CA GLY A 25 -4.73 6.43 -15.70
C GLY A 25 -5.93 6.83 -14.85
N ASN A 26 -6.40 5.96 -13.96
CA ASN A 26 -7.51 6.25 -13.05
C ASN A 26 -6.96 6.75 -11.70
N SER A 27 -6.51 8.00 -11.67
CA SER A 27 -5.91 8.61 -10.47
C SER A 27 -6.87 8.65 -9.28
N ARG A 28 -8.15 9.01 -9.50
CA ARG A 28 -9.17 9.08 -8.44
C ARG A 28 -9.48 7.70 -7.83
N GLY A 29 -9.59 6.68 -8.68
CA GLY A 29 -9.81 5.30 -8.24
C GLY A 29 -8.59 4.75 -7.50
N GLY A 30 -7.39 5.11 -7.95
CA GLY A 30 -6.14 4.75 -7.29
C GLY A 30 -6.02 5.38 -5.91
N GLU A 31 -6.18 6.70 -5.81
CA GLU A 31 -6.18 7.45 -4.54
C GLU A 31 -7.14 6.82 -3.52
N SER A 32 -8.40 6.61 -3.90
CA SER A 32 -9.41 6.07 -2.98
C SER A 32 -9.04 4.69 -2.42
N GLN A 33 -8.43 3.84 -3.24
CA GLN A 33 -8.02 2.50 -2.83
C GLN A 33 -6.77 2.53 -1.95
N LEU A 34 -5.81 3.41 -2.23
CA LEU A 34 -4.63 3.60 -1.39
C LEU A 34 -5.01 4.12 0.01
N GLU A 35 -5.91 5.11 0.11
CA GLU A 35 -6.40 5.63 1.39
C GLU A 35 -7.10 4.55 2.23
N ARG A 36 -7.97 3.75 1.60
CA ARG A 36 -8.65 2.63 2.27
C ARG A 36 -7.65 1.57 2.72
N GLY A 37 -6.63 1.32 1.90
CA GLY A 37 -5.53 0.41 2.20
C GLY A 37 -4.79 0.83 3.47
N LEU A 38 -4.36 2.09 3.55
CA LEU A 38 -3.70 2.66 4.73
C LEU A 38 -4.58 2.58 5.98
N LYS A 39 -5.85 2.98 5.87
CA LYS A 39 -6.80 2.90 6.99
C LYS A 39 -6.99 1.48 7.51
N ASN A 40 -6.99 0.49 6.62
CA ASN A 40 -7.05 -0.91 7.01
C ASN A 40 -5.76 -1.40 7.67
N LEU A 41 -4.60 -0.78 7.40
CA LEU A 41 -3.31 -1.18 7.95
C LEU A 41 -2.91 -0.39 9.21
N GLU A 42 -3.54 0.75 9.48
CA GLU A 42 -3.32 1.61 10.65
C GLU A 42 -3.30 0.86 12.00
N PRO A 43 -4.19 -0.12 12.28
CA PRO A 43 -4.23 -0.78 13.60
C PRO A 43 -3.09 -1.78 13.84
N TYR A 44 -2.27 -2.09 12.83
CA TYR A 44 -1.22 -3.11 12.94
C TYR A 44 0.13 -2.48 13.29
N PRO A 45 0.98 -3.19 14.06
CA PRO A 45 2.31 -2.70 14.40
C PRO A 45 3.21 -2.54 13.18
N ASP A 46 4.28 -1.77 13.35
CA ASP A 46 5.28 -1.45 12.32
C ASP A 46 5.91 -2.68 11.65
N GLY A 47 5.99 -3.80 12.37
CA GLY A 47 6.26 -5.12 11.82
C GLY A 47 5.08 -6.06 12.06
N TYR A 48 4.49 -6.61 11.00
CA TYR A 48 3.37 -7.55 11.13
C TYR A 48 3.53 -8.72 10.16
N LEU A 49 3.45 -9.96 10.67
CA LEU A 49 3.65 -11.19 9.88
C LEU A 49 4.96 -11.20 9.06
N GLY A 50 6.04 -10.64 9.61
CA GLY A 50 7.35 -10.55 8.96
C GLY A 50 7.47 -9.45 7.89
N MET A 51 6.42 -8.65 7.67
CA MET A 51 6.43 -7.51 6.75
C MET A 51 6.87 -6.23 7.47
N GLU A 52 7.70 -5.42 6.80
CA GLU A 52 8.05 -4.06 7.25
C GLU A 52 6.93 -3.09 6.85
N LEU A 53 5.94 -2.95 7.73
CA LEU A 53 4.69 -2.24 7.45
C LEU A 53 4.84 -0.72 7.55
N ALA A 54 5.79 -0.23 8.34
CA ALA A 54 6.02 1.22 8.45
C ALA A 54 6.55 1.80 7.14
N GLY A 55 7.49 1.13 6.46
CA GLY A 55 7.97 1.55 5.14
C GLY A 55 6.92 1.42 4.06
N LEU A 56 6.10 0.36 4.07
CA LEU A 56 4.97 0.26 3.14
C LEU A 56 4.01 1.44 3.30
N ARG A 57 3.65 1.82 4.54
CA ARG A 57 2.77 2.96 4.81
C ARG A 57 3.38 4.27 4.30
N ARG A 58 4.65 4.55 4.62
CA ARG A 58 5.37 5.74 4.14
C ARG A 58 5.43 5.82 2.62
N GLU A 59 5.73 4.71 1.94
CA GLU A 59 5.78 4.68 0.47
C GLU A 59 4.40 4.99 -0.13
N VAL A 60 3.33 4.42 0.41
CA VAL A 60 1.96 4.67 -0.08
C VAL A 60 1.52 6.12 0.19
N GLU A 61 1.90 6.71 1.33
CA GLU A 61 1.65 8.12 1.64
C GLU A 61 2.34 9.06 0.64
N GLN A 62 3.61 8.80 0.30
CA GLN A 62 4.32 9.57 -0.73
C GLN A 62 3.67 9.46 -2.10
N TRP A 63 3.15 8.28 -2.45
CA TRP A 63 2.38 8.11 -3.69
C TRP A 63 1.07 8.90 -3.66
N LEU A 64 0.35 8.93 -2.54
CA LEU A 64 -0.86 9.74 -2.39
C LEU A 64 -0.56 11.24 -2.57
N GLU A 65 0.55 11.74 -2.02
CA GLU A 65 0.98 13.12 -2.20
C GLU A 65 1.21 13.46 -3.68
N ARG A 66 1.89 12.57 -4.42
CA ARG A 66 2.13 12.74 -5.87
C ARG A 66 0.85 12.68 -6.71
N VAL A 67 -0.07 11.79 -6.35
CA VAL A 67 -1.39 11.71 -7.01
C VAL A 67 -2.17 13.00 -6.80
N ARG A 68 -2.17 13.52 -5.57
CA ARG A 68 -2.87 14.75 -5.18
C ARG A 68 -2.26 16.02 -5.76
N SER A 69 -0.93 16.05 -5.95
CA SER A 69 -0.24 17.17 -6.61
C SER A 69 -0.46 17.20 -8.12
N GLY A 70 -1.08 16.17 -8.71
CA GLY A 70 -1.31 16.06 -10.14
C GLY A 70 -0.03 15.78 -10.93
N GLU A 71 1.01 15.26 -10.28
CA GLU A 71 2.23 14.85 -10.99
C GLU A 71 1.88 13.82 -12.08
N PRO A 72 2.51 13.89 -13.27
CA PRO A 72 2.35 12.87 -14.28
C PRO A 72 2.83 11.52 -13.73
N LEU A 73 1.87 10.64 -13.41
CA LEU A 73 2.13 9.28 -12.96
C LEU A 73 2.58 8.44 -14.15
N ARG A 74 3.79 8.68 -14.65
CA ARG A 74 4.46 7.77 -15.58
C ARG A 74 4.97 6.60 -14.75
N GLY A 75 4.34 5.44 -14.87
CA GLY A 75 4.78 4.23 -14.19
C GLY A 75 4.50 2.98 -15.03
N THR A 76 5.54 2.20 -15.29
CA THR A 76 5.41 0.84 -15.84
C THR A 76 5.35 -0.16 -14.68
N VAL A 77 5.13 -1.45 -14.95
CA VAL A 77 5.11 -2.51 -13.91
C VAL A 77 6.38 -2.54 -13.04
N ALA A 78 7.48 -1.96 -13.52
CA ALA A 78 8.75 -1.84 -12.81
C ALA A 78 8.69 -0.93 -11.56
N ASP A 79 7.69 -0.06 -11.44
CA ASP A 79 7.59 0.97 -10.38
C ASP A 79 6.64 0.60 -9.24
N LEU A 80 6.09 -0.62 -9.24
CA LEU A 80 5.22 -1.10 -8.16
C LEU A 80 6.02 -1.29 -6.86
N PRO A 81 5.46 -0.95 -5.69
CA PRO A 81 6.10 -1.24 -4.41
C PRO A 81 6.34 -2.74 -4.30
N LYS A 82 7.61 -3.10 -4.12
CA LYS A 82 8.00 -4.48 -3.82
C LYS A 82 7.80 -4.69 -2.33
N TYR A 83 6.90 -5.60 -1.96
CA TYR A 83 6.74 -5.97 -0.56
C TYR A 83 8.07 -6.45 0.01
N ARG A 84 8.55 -5.77 1.06
CA ARG A 84 9.76 -6.14 1.78
C ARG A 84 9.40 -6.96 3.00
N PHE A 85 10.07 -8.09 3.16
CA PHE A 85 9.98 -8.95 4.33
C PHE A 85 11.30 -8.91 5.08
N HIS A 86 11.26 -8.91 6.40
CA HIS A 86 12.46 -9.10 7.20
C HIS A 86 12.86 -10.59 7.16
N PRO A 87 14.15 -10.95 7.05
CA PRO A 87 14.56 -12.33 7.22
C PRO A 87 14.19 -12.81 8.63
N PRO A 88 13.74 -14.07 8.80
CA PRO A 88 13.48 -14.60 10.13
C PRO A 88 14.81 -14.67 10.92
N GLY A 89 14.92 -13.90 12.02
CA GLY A 89 16.03 -14.00 12.99
C GLY A 89 16.78 -12.71 13.37
N GLY A 90 16.25 -11.51 13.08
CA GLY A 90 16.92 -10.24 13.38
C GLY A 90 16.45 -9.52 14.66
N SER A 91 16.80 -10.06 15.83
CA SER A 91 17.00 -9.46 17.17
C SER A 91 16.46 -10.36 18.28
#